data_AF-A0A966I279-F1
#
_entry.id   AF-A0A966I279-F1
#
_cell.length_a   1.000
_cell.length_b   1.000
_cell.length_c   1.000
_cell.angle_alpha   90.00
_cell.angle_beta   90.00
_cell.angle_gamma   90.00
#
_symmetry.space_group_name_H-M   'P 1'
#
loop_
_entity.id
_entity.type
_entity.pdbx_description
1 polymer ?
#
loop_
_entity_poly.entity_id
_entity_poly.type
_entity_poly.pdbx_seq_one_letter_code
_entity_poly.pdbx_strand_id
1 'polypeptide(L)'
;MTTANEGKNSPEKKGRPTPKRKIAEQQRVVNRLAPAATKEAKKLQKQQARILRAQQRDAYMRGDESALPPRDKGPVRKFVRNYVDSRRSIGEFFLPIIVLVLFLTLIPLVYVQFVAIALMYSALLFSGIDGFFLSRRIKHEVAARFPDAPLKGLGM
;
A
#
# COMPACT_ATOMS: atom_id res chain seq x y z
N MET A 1 28.89 51.56 26.00
CA MET A 1 27.72 52.04 26.78
C MET A 1 26.56 52.29 25.82
N THR A 2 25.63 51.35 25.67
CA THR A 2 24.29 51.64 25.17
C THR A 2 23.35 50.54 25.63
N THR A 3 22.20 50.96 26.15
CA THR A 3 21.32 50.29 27.10
C THR A 3 20.36 49.30 26.44
N ALA A 4 20.14 48.18 27.13
CA ALA A 4 19.02 47.26 26.93
C ALA A 4 17.68 48.00 27.04
N ASN A 5 16.79 47.77 26.08
CA ASN A 5 15.41 48.22 26.14
C ASN A 5 14.51 47.01 26.41
N GLU A 6 14.20 46.80 27.70
CA GLU A 6 13.24 45.81 28.17
C GLU A 6 11.84 46.19 27.68
N GLY A 7 11.31 45.40 26.73
CA GLY A 7 9.92 45.46 26.32
C GLY A 7 9.02 45.01 27.47
N LYS A 8 8.43 45.99 28.16
CA LYS A 8 7.41 45.80 29.20
C LYS A 8 6.21 45.01 28.67
N ASN A 9 6.14 43.72 29.00
CA ASN A 9 4.89 42.95 28.97
C ASN A 9 3.97 43.44 30.09
N SER A 10 3.06 44.37 29.76
CA SER A 10 1.91 44.66 30.61
C SER A 10 0.77 43.68 30.28
N PRO A 11 0.11 43.05 31.26
CA PRO A 11 -1.00 42.15 30.99
C PRO A 11 -2.17 43.00 30.47
N GLU A 12 -2.55 42.81 29.20
CA GLU A 12 -3.75 43.41 28.63
C GLU A 12 -4.94 43.12 29.57
N LYS A 13 -5.47 44.19 30.18
CA LYS A 13 -6.72 44.14 30.93
C LYS A 13 -7.78 43.54 30.01
N LYS A 14 -8.55 42.58 30.53
CA LYS A 14 -9.61 41.83 29.83
C LYS A 14 -10.73 42.78 29.36
N GLY A 15 -10.45 43.54 28.31
CA GLY A 15 -11.23 44.72 27.87
C GLY A 15 -12.11 44.46 26.65
N ARG A 16 -12.31 43.20 26.29
CA ARG A 16 -13.25 42.84 25.22
C ARG A 16 -14.53 42.35 25.89
N PRO A 17 -15.70 42.95 25.60
CA PRO A 17 -16.97 42.44 26.07
C PRO A 17 -17.08 40.95 25.71
N THR A 18 -17.44 40.10 26.68
CA THR A 18 -17.81 38.72 26.37
C THR A 18 -18.91 38.78 25.31
N PRO A 19 -18.73 38.12 24.14
CA PRO A 19 -19.71 38.19 23.06
C PRO A 19 -21.09 37.85 23.61
N LYS A 20 -22.08 38.68 23.29
CA LYS A 20 -23.47 38.48 23.72
C LYS A 20 -23.87 37.04 23.42
N ARG A 21 -24.54 36.37 24.36
CA ARG A 21 -24.85 34.92 24.31
C ARG A 21 -25.31 34.43 22.93
N LYS A 22 -26.14 35.21 22.24
CA LYS A 22 -26.64 34.94 20.88
C LYS A 22 -25.52 34.82 19.83
N ILE A 23 -24.50 35.68 19.88
CA ILE A 23 -23.36 35.67 18.97
C ILE A 23 -22.44 34.47 19.28
N ALA A 24 -22.22 34.17 20.56
CA ALA A 24 -21.46 33.00 20.97
C ALA A 24 -22.16 31.68 20.59
N GLU A 25 -23.49 31.61 20.68
CA GLU A 25 -24.30 30.48 20.23
C GLU A 25 -24.28 30.33 18.70
N GLN A 26 -24.39 31.42 17.94
CA GLN A 26 -24.26 31.39 16.47
C GLN A 26 -22.85 30.94 16.02
N GLN A 27 -21.80 31.44 16.68
CA GLN A 27 -20.42 31.00 16.42
C GLN A 27 -20.19 29.52 16.76
N ARG A 28 -20.87 28.99 17.78
CA ARG A 28 -20.88 27.55 18.10
C ARG A 28 -21.71 26.71 17.12
N VAL A 29 -22.66 27.30 16.40
CA VAL A 29 -23.44 26.61 15.36
C VAL A 29 -22.64 26.49 14.06
N VAL A 30 -21.90 27.54 13.66
CA VAL A 30 -21.04 27.50 12.46
C VAL A 30 -19.80 26.61 12.65
N ASN A 31 -19.35 26.41 13.88
CA ASN A 31 -18.18 25.56 14.17
C ASN A 31 -18.52 24.10 14.51
N ARG A 32 -19.74 23.62 14.20
CA ARG A 32 -20.02 22.20 14.38
C ARG A 32 -19.42 21.44 13.21
N LEU A 33 -18.59 20.45 13.54
CA LEU A 33 -18.32 19.25 12.76
C LEU A 33 -19.63 18.44 12.47
N ALA A 34 -20.80 19.09 12.44
CA ALA A 34 -22.09 18.45 12.29
C ALA A 34 -22.30 18.07 10.82
N PRO A 35 -22.86 16.88 10.57
CA PRO A 35 -23.22 16.46 9.22
C PRO A 35 -24.15 17.48 8.59
N ALA A 36 -23.99 17.68 7.28
CA ALA A 36 -24.77 18.59 6.44
C ALA A 36 -26.20 18.80 6.96
N ALA A 37 -26.48 20.01 7.46
CA ALA A 37 -27.76 20.35 8.10
C ALA A 37 -28.97 20.24 7.15
N THR A 38 -28.73 20.23 5.83
CA THR A 38 -29.76 20.22 4.78
C THR A 38 -29.76 18.90 4.01
N LYS A 39 -30.94 18.43 3.57
CA LYS A 39 -31.09 17.20 2.75
C LYS A 39 -30.24 17.24 1.48
N GLU A 40 -30.14 18.40 0.84
CA GLU A 40 -29.32 18.61 -0.36
C GLU A 40 -27.84 18.45 -0.08
N ALA A 41 -27.34 19.04 1.01
CA ALA A 41 -25.96 18.91 1.42
C ALA A 41 -25.60 17.46 1.81
N LYS A 42 -26.53 16.67 2.36
CA LYS A 42 -26.34 15.21 2.57
C LYS A 42 -26.26 14.44 1.25
N LYS A 43 -27.10 14.78 0.27
CA LYS A 43 -27.07 14.16 -1.07
C LYS A 43 -25.74 14.44 -1.77
N LEU A 44 -25.26 15.68 -1.66
CA LEU A 44 -24.00 16.12 -2.24
C LEU A 44 -22.79 15.45 -1.54
N GLN A 45 -22.80 15.34 -0.21
CA GLN A 45 -21.78 14.56 0.53
C GLN A 45 -21.78 13.08 0.13
N LYS A 46 -22.95 12.46 -0.06
CA LYS A 46 -23.05 11.06 -0.52
C LYS A 46 -22.51 10.89 -1.93
N GLN A 47 -22.77 11.85 -2.82
CA GLN A 47 -22.22 11.86 -4.17
C GLN A 47 -20.70 12.03 -4.16
N GLN A 48 -20.18 12.99 -3.39
CA GLN A 48 -18.74 13.18 -3.20
C GLN A 48 -18.07 11.92 -2.62
N ALA A 49 -18.66 11.29 -1.61
CA ALA A 49 -18.15 10.04 -1.04
C ALA A 49 -18.13 8.90 -2.07
N ARG A 50 -19.11 8.83 -2.99
CA ARG A 50 -19.10 7.85 -4.08
C ARG A 50 -17.96 8.13 -5.06
N ILE A 51 -17.78 9.39 -5.45
CA ILE A 51 -16.69 9.81 -6.35
C ILE A 51 -15.33 9.50 -5.73
N LEU A 52 -15.12 9.85 -4.46
CA LEU A 52 -13.88 9.58 -3.74
C LEU A 52 -13.57 8.08 -3.65
N ARG A 53 -14.58 7.24 -3.39
CA ARG A 53 -14.38 5.77 -3.40
C ARG A 53 -14.05 5.23 -4.78
N ALA A 54 -14.70 5.75 -5.83
CA ALA A 54 -14.38 5.37 -7.20
C ALA A 54 -12.93 5.75 -7.54
N GLN A 55 -12.53 6.99 -7.23
CA GLN A 55 -11.16 7.48 -7.43
C GLN A 55 -10.13 6.67 -6.64
N GLN A 56 -10.42 6.30 -5.39
CA GLN A 56 -9.55 5.42 -4.60
C GLN A 56 -9.42 4.04 -5.23
N ARG A 57 -10.51 3.49 -5.77
CA ARG A 57 -10.50 2.19 -6.46
C ARG A 57 -9.71 2.26 -7.76
N ASP A 58 -9.88 3.33 -8.53
CA ASP A 58 -9.14 3.55 -9.78
C ASP A 58 -7.65 3.81 -9.51
N ALA A 59 -7.31 4.50 -8.42
CA ALA A 59 -5.93 4.68 -7.98
C ALA A 59 -5.30 3.35 -7.53
N TYR A 60 -6.07 2.51 -6.83
CA TYR A 60 -5.63 1.17 -6.46
C TYR A 60 -5.37 0.30 -7.68
N MET A 61 -6.28 0.29 -8.67
CA MET A 61 -6.10 -0.46 -9.93
C MET A 61 -4.92 0.04 -10.76
N ARG A 62 -4.65 1.36 -10.73
CA ARG A 62 -3.45 1.96 -11.35
C ARG A 62 -2.16 1.65 -10.59
N GLY A 63 -2.24 1.11 -9.38
CA GLY A 63 -1.07 0.78 -8.55
C GLY A 63 -0.42 1.98 -7.87
N ASP A 64 -1.13 3.11 -7.75
CA ASP A 64 -0.65 4.34 -7.10
C ASP A 64 -0.32 4.09 -5.62
N GLU A 65 0.85 4.56 -5.18
CA GLU A 65 1.33 4.36 -3.79
C GLU A 65 0.39 4.95 -2.73
N SER A 66 -0.33 6.01 -3.08
CA SER A 66 -1.27 6.69 -2.19
C SER A 66 -2.48 5.81 -1.84
N ALA A 67 -2.90 4.93 -2.74
CA ALA A 67 -4.09 4.09 -2.63
C ALA A 67 -3.81 2.66 -2.11
N LEU A 68 -2.53 2.27 -1.98
CA LEU A 68 -2.16 0.97 -1.42
C LEU A 68 -2.49 0.87 0.07
N PRO A 69 -2.70 -0.33 0.63
CA PRO A 69 -2.78 -0.54 2.07
C PRO A 69 -1.47 -0.09 2.75
N PRO A 70 -1.50 0.47 3.97
CA PRO A 70 -0.28 0.91 4.68
C PRO A 70 0.79 -0.18 4.81
N ARG A 71 0.38 -1.46 4.79
CA ARG A 71 1.26 -2.63 4.85
C ARG A 71 2.11 -2.81 3.59
N ASP A 72 1.62 -2.36 2.43
CA ASP A 72 2.25 -2.56 1.13
C ASP A 72 2.90 -1.28 0.59
N LYS A 73 2.77 -0.17 1.34
CA LYS A 73 3.42 1.10 1.03
C LYS A 73 4.92 1.04 1.36
N GLY A 74 5.70 1.80 0.59
CA GLY A 74 7.11 2.07 0.87
C GLY A 74 8.01 1.84 -0.34
N PRO A 75 9.12 2.60 -0.43
CA PRO A 75 10.02 2.58 -1.58
C PRO A 75 10.65 1.19 -1.80
N VAL A 76 10.92 0.49 -0.71
CA VAL A 76 11.49 -0.86 -0.69
C VAL A 76 10.50 -1.89 -1.23
N ARG A 77 9.26 -1.91 -0.73
CA ARG A 77 8.21 -2.86 -1.20
C ARG A 77 7.82 -2.60 -2.65
N LYS A 78 7.78 -1.33 -3.07
CA LYS A 78 7.58 -0.97 -4.48
C LYS A 78 8.72 -1.47 -5.36
N PHE A 79 9.97 -1.32 -4.93
CA PHE A 79 11.10 -1.86 -5.67
C PHE A 79 11.01 -3.38 -5.81
N VAL A 80 10.70 -4.09 -4.72
CA VAL A 80 10.49 -5.55 -4.75
C VAL A 80 9.38 -5.92 -5.73
N ARG A 81 8.22 -5.26 -5.65
CA ARG A 81 7.09 -5.51 -6.56
C ARG A 81 7.48 -5.27 -8.01
N ASN A 82 8.06 -4.11 -8.33
CA ASN A 82 8.48 -3.80 -9.69
C ASN A 82 9.58 -4.74 -10.17
N TYR A 83 10.49 -5.18 -9.30
CA TYR A 83 11.55 -6.13 -9.64
C TYR A 83 10.97 -7.52 -9.95
N VAL A 84 10.02 -7.98 -9.14
CA VAL A 84 9.30 -9.24 -9.37
C VAL A 84 8.43 -9.15 -10.62
N ASP A 85 7.65 -8.09 -10.79
CA ASP A 85 6.77 -7.88 -11.95
C ASP A 85 7.56 -7.67 -13.26
N SER A 86 8.76 -7.07 -13.19
CA SER A 86 9.63 -6.86 -14.37
C SER A 86 10.26 -8.15 -14.87
N ARG A 87 10.47 -9.14 -14.00
CA ARG A 87 10.87 -10.47 -14.42
C ARG A 87 9.61 -11.22 -14.82
N ARG A 88 9.35 -11.31 -16.13
CA ARG A 88 8.35 -12.23 -16.68
C ARG A 88 8.39 -13.55 -15.92
N SER A 89 7.25 -13.86 -15.34
CA SER A 89 7.02 -14.69 -14.17
C SER A 89 7.64 -16.07 -14.33
N ILE A 90 8.62 -16.44 -13.50
CA ILE A 90 8.99 -17.85 -13.33
C ILE A 90 7.75 -18.69 -12.95
N GLY A 91 6.78 -18.09 -12.23
CA GLY A 91 5.48 -18.70 -11.97
C GLY A 91 4.61 -18.96 -13.21
N GLU A 92 4.77 -18.21 -14.30
CA GLU A 92 4.08 -18.45 -15.57
C GLU A 92 4.66 -19.65 -16.30
N PHE A 93 5.89 -20.09 -16.00
CA PHE A 93 6.43 -21.35 -16.53
C PHE A 93 6.03 -22.54 -15.66
N PHE A 94 5.81 -22.34 -14.37
CA PHE A 94 5.33 -23.39 -13.46
C PHE A 94 3.92 -23.88 -13.83
N LEU A 95 3.03 -22.96 -14.19
CA LEU A 95 1.64 -23.26 -14.57
C LEU A 95 1.53 -24.19 -15.82
N PRO A 96 2.17 -23.92 -16.97
CA PRO A 96 2.14 -24.82 -18.12
C PRO A 96 2.84 -26.15 -17.85
N ILE A 97 3.87 -26.19 -17.00
CA ILE A 97 4.49 -27.46 -16.57
C ILE A 97 3.48 -28.32 -15.81
N ILE A 98 2.72 -27.73 -14.87
CA ILE A 98 1.66 -28.47 -14.16
C ILE A 98 0.59 -28.98 -15.14
N VAL A 99 0.15 -28.14 -16.07
CA VAL A 99 -0.82 -28.54 -17.09
C VAL A 99 -0.29 -29.71 -17.92
N LEU A 100 0.98 -29.68 -18.34
CA LEU A 100 1.62 -30.77 -19.05
C LEU A 100 1.64 -32.07 -18.22
N VAL A 101 2.00 -31.98 -16.93
CA VAL A 101 2.00 -33.12 -16.02
C VAL A 101 0.59 -33.70 -15.88
N LEU A 102 -0.44 -32.86 -15.75
CA LEU A 102 -1.83 -33.32 -15.71
C LEU A 102 -2.22 -34.10 -16.96
N PHE A 103 -1.86 -33.62 -18.16
CA PHE A 103 -2.10 -34.38 -19.40
C PHE A 103 -1.36 -35.72 -19.42
N LEU A 104 -0.12 -35.77 -18.95
CA LEU A 104 0.65 -37.02 -18.86
C LEU A 104 -0.01 -38.04 -17.91
N THR A 105 -0.67 -37.58 -16.83
CA THR A 105 -1.37 -38.47 -15.90
C THR A 105 -2.62 -39.14 -16.48
N LEU A 106 -3.21 -38.59 -17.55
CA LEU A 106 -4.36 -39.19 -18.23
C LEU A 106 -3.98 -40.44 -19.03
N ILE A 107 -2.69 -40.64 -19.32
CA ILE A 107 -2.19 -41.77 -20.09
C ILE A 107 -1.87 -42.92 -19.11
N PRO A 108 -2.59 -44.06 -19.16
CA PRO A 108 -2.42 -45.17 -18.22
C PRO A 108 -1.22 -46.06 -18.59
N LEU A 109 -0.07 -45.46 -18.86
CA LEU A 109 1.19 -46.15 -19.13
C LEU A 109 2.16 -45.92 -17.96
N VAL A 110 2.65 -47.01 -17.37
CA VAL A 110 3.55 -46.98 -16.21
C VAL A 110 4.78 -46.11 -16.47
N TYR A 111 5.40 -46.23 -17.66
CA TYR A 111 6.54 -45.41 -18.04
C TYR A 111 6.21 -43.90 -18.07
N VAL A 112 5.03 -43.54 -18.59
CA VAL A 112 4.60 -42.14 -18.67
C VAL A 112 4.32 -41.56 -17.28
N GLN A 113 3.77 -42.37 -16.37
CA GLN A 113 3.55 -41.96 -14.98
C GLN A 113 4.88 -41.68 -14.24
N PHE A 114 5.89 -42.54 -14.41
CA PHE A 114 7.22 -42.28 -13.84
C PHE A 114 7.84 -40.99 -14.39
N VAL A 115 7.73 -40.75 -15.70
CA VAL A 115 8.20 -39.50 -16.32
C VAL A 115 7.44 -38.29 -15.77
N ALA A 116 6.12 -38.38 -15.61
CA ALA A 116 5.30 -37.31 -15.05
C ALA A 116 5.69 -36.97 -13.60
N ILE A 117 5.92 -38.00 -12.76
CA ILE A 117 6.37 -37.85 -11.38
C ILE A 117 7.76 -37.19 -11.35
N ALA A 118 8.71 -37.70 -12.15
CA ALA A 118 10.04 -37.11 -12.24
C ALA A 118 10.00 -35.64 -12.67
N LEU A 119 9.21 -35.31 -13.71
CA LEU A 119 8.99 -33.93 -14.16
C LEU A 119 8.42 -33.04 -13.05
N MET A 120 7.44 -33.53 -12.29
CA MET A 120 6.84 -32.78 -11.18
C MET A 120 7.88 -32.45 -10.10
N TYR A 121 8.66 -33.43 -9.67
CA TYR A 121 9.71 -33.21 -8.67
C TYR A 121 10.84 -32.32 -9.17
N SER A 122 11.25 -32.47 -10.44
CA SER A 122 12.23 -31.58 -11.08
C SER A 122 11.72 -30.14 -11.14
N ALA A 123 10.46 -29.93 -11.51
CA ALA A 123 9.84 -28.61 -11.53
C ALA A 123 9.77 -27.97 -10.14
N LEU A 124 9.44 -28.77 -9.12
CA LEU A 124 9.42 -28.33 -7.73
C LEU A 124 10.82 -27.90 -7.25
N LEU A 125 11.84 -28.73 -7.51
CA LEU A 125 13.23 -28.42 -7.17
C LEU A 125 13.70 -27.14 -7.88
N PHE A 126 13.45 -27.05 -9.19
CA PHE A 126 13.83 -25.89 -9.98
C PHE A 126 13.15 -24.61 -9.46
N SER A 127 11.85 -24.65 -9.17
CA SER A 127 11.11 -23.53 -8.59
C SER A 127 11.65 -23.12 -7.21
N GLY A 128 12.02 -24.09 -6.37
CA GLY A 128 12.60 -23.80 -5.06
C GLY A 128 13.97 -23.13 -5.16
N ILE A 129 14.84 -23.65 -6.04
CA ILE A 129 16.17 -23.10 -6.30
C ILE A 129 16.04 -21.67 -6.85
N ASP A 130 15.21 -21.46 -7.88
CA ASP A 130 15.03 -20.14 -8.48
C ASP A 130 14.45 -19.13 -7.48
N GLY A 131 13.45 -19.53 -6.69
CA GLY A 131 12.89 -18.71 -5.61
C GLY A 131 13.94 -18.30 -4.55
N PHE A 132 14.86 -19.23 -4.22
CA PHE A 132 15.97 -18.94 -3.30
C PHE A 132 16.98 -17.94 -3.89
N PHE A 133 17.40 -18.14 -5.14
CA PHE A 133 18.28 -17.21 -5.84
C PHE A 133 17.65 -15.82 -6.02
N LEU A 134 16.35 -15.77 -6.32
CA LEU A 134 15.58 -14.54 -6.42
C LEU A 134 15.55 -13.79 -5.09
N SER A 135 15.24 -14.48 -3.98
CA SER A 135 15.26 -13.90 -2.63
C SER A 135 16.63 -13.31 -2.28
N ARG A 136 17.73 -14.02 -2.62
CA ARG A 136 19.10 -13.51 -2.43
C ARG A 136 19.39 -12.28 -3.28
N ARG A 137 19.02 -12.28 -4.57
CA ARG A 137 19.23 -11.13 -5.46
C ARG A 137 18.44 -9.90 -5.00
N ILE A 138 17.18 -10.08 -4.59
CA ILE A 138 16.35 -8.99 -4.06
C ILE A 138 17.00 -8.39 -2.81
N LYS A 139 17.44 -9.22 -1.86
CA LYS A 139 18.12 -8.74 -0.64
C LYS A 139 19.40 -7.97 -0.97
N HIS A 140 20.18 -8.42 -1.95
CA HIS A 140 21.40 -7.74 -2.40
C HIS A 140 21.10 -6.38 -3.04
N GLU A 141 20.16 -6.30 -3.98
CA GLU A 141 19.77 -5.05 -4.64
C GLU A 141 19.13 -4.05 -3.67
N VAL A 142 18.34 -4.55 -2.71
CA VAL A 142 17.74 -3.70 -1.68
C VAL A 142 18.81 -3.16 -0.73
N ALA A 143 19.77 -3.99 -0.30
CA ALA A 143 20.88 -3.53 0.52
C ALA A 143 21.74 -2.48 -0.19
N ALA A 144 21.92 -2.59 -1.52
CA ALA A 144 22.68 -1.62 -2.31
C ALA A 144 21.94 -0.28 -2.49
N ARG A 145 20.60 -0.30 -2.62
CA ARG A 145 19.80 0.91 -2.91
C ARG A 145 19.17 1.55 -1.68
N PHE A 146 18.95 0.79 -0.61
CA PHE A 146 18.27 1.20 0.61
C PHE A 146 19.04 0.70 1.84
N PRO A 147 20.19 1.31 2.18
CA PRO A 147 21.06 0.86 3.27
C PRO A 147 20.39 0.90 4.66
N ASP A 148 19.43 1.81 4.88
CA ASP A 148 18.73 1.97 6.16
C ASP A 148 17.40 1.19 6.26
N ALA A 149 17.06 0.40 5.24
CA ALA A 149 15.79 -0.33 5.20
C ALA A 149 15.85 -1.67 5.95
N PRO A 150 14.81 -2.02 6.74
CA PRO A 150 14.74 -3.34 7.36
C PRO A 150 14.58 -4.42 6.29
N LEU A 151 15.59 -5.28 6.16
CA LEU A 151 15.60 -6.42 5.22
C LEU A 151 14.66 -7.58 5.64
N LYS A 152 13.95 -7.43 6.77
CA LYS A 152 13.13 -8.48 7.39
C LYS A 152 11.78 -8.58 6.65
N GLY A 153 11.49 -9.75 6.08
CA GLY A 153 10.23 -10.05 5.38
C GLY A 153 10.17 -9.65 3.90
N LEU A 154 11.33 -9.41 3.27
CA LEU A 154 11.42 -8.94 1.87
C LEU A 154 11.63 -10.04 0.81
N GLY A 155 12.06 -11.21 1.25
CA GLY A 155 12.09 -12.45 0.47
C GLY A 155 11.65 -13.57 1.39
N MET A 156 11.21 -14.69 0.81
CA MET A 156 10.65 -15.86 1.53
C MET A 156 11.27 -16.07 2.91
#